data_AF-A0A0W1SVL2-F1
#
_entry.id   AF-A0A0W1SVL2-F1
#
_cell.length_a   1.000
_cell.length_b   1.000
_cell.length_c   1.000
_cell.angle_alpha   90.00
_cell.angle_beta   90.00
_cell.angle_gamma   90.00
#
_symmetry.space_group_name_H-M   'P 1'
#
loop_
_entity.id
_entity.type
_entity.pdbx_description
1 polymer ?
#
loop_
_entity_poly.entity_id
_entity_poly.type
_entity_poly.pdbx_seq_one_letter_code
_entity_poly.pdbx_strand_id
1 'polypeptide(L)'
;METIETRTPDARSTPIRERLGAFTDNHEMISVVAYFLVVVGASAMLAPMLGLAWESRGLAYRLVLIPVDLGVLSLASFTVLLLGVWWGLVVLLLLFDTKKRLQGLFLVVGTLTALVGLCQFGLVCGNLNLSGNLEWLGAGLLVGVLLGGLRDIPGLLEGRKTEFRDAAQWVFYLGSLLVVVGFLEAHVQYPLPILESSASVDSGVGLADPAGRNLLVDAALTSVFVVTLGRFIEYDAETNFFVLGPSQSGKSLLMLGAYYQATEGVTNEMDPVPNSELYHLLGEVDDKLMRMSGSGNSWWPIPGNDLDESTRLGFEFVHGTAFPKNVEVQTVDYAGEWLSLVPDIITMDDAQLREYVDAEGFNVDAMEDIKHGVAAADVLVLTIDVEKHVTGQSLDIGTYHEIVEKTAGKTVLLVATKCDLLVEPFEQETGLDPYSAFDDFSEYVERTLTRREQVRSLVERATGSTIHPVWFETRPASYEADGDGVDGGEERIHRVPSLTADGHLVPVGFDRLLDYFGRGR
;
A
#
# COMPACT_ATOMS: atom_id res chain seq x y z
N MET A 1 -31.12 -27.18 46.11
CA MET A 1 -31.26 -25.80 45.61
C MET A 1 -29.90 -25.17 45.82
N GLU A 2 -29.01 -25.43 44.86
CA GLU A 2 -27.58 -25.14 44.95
C GLU A 2 -27.26 -24.31 43.70
N THR A 3 -26.94 -23.05 43.91
CA THR A 3 -26.65 -22.05 42.87
C THR A 3 -25.32 -22.37 42.23
N ILE A 4 -25.34 -22.79 40.97
CA ILE A 4 -24.16 -22.96 40.13
C ILE A 4 -23.72 -21.57 39.68
N GLU A 5 -22.65 -21.05 40.28
CA GLU A 5 -21.93 -19.88 39.79
C GLU A 5 -21.22 -20.23 38.47
N THR A 6 -21.71 -19.67 37.37
CA THR A 6 -21.02 -19.66 36.08
C THR A 6 -19.82 -18.73 36.16
N ARG A 7 -18.62 -19.30 36.25
CA ARG A 7 -17.35 -18.60 36.04
C ARG A 7 -17.29 -18.06 34.62
N THR A 8 -17.22 -16.74 34.47
CA THR A 8 -16.84 -16.06 33.24
C THR A 8 -15.39 -16.40 32.88
N PRO A 9 -15.06 -16.69 31.61
CA PRO A 9 -13.69 -16.89 31.19
C PRO A 9 -12.92 -15.55 31.20
N ASP A 10 -11.71 -15.61 31.73
CA ASP A 10 -10.82 -14.49 32.01
C ASP A 10 -10.27 -13.87 30.72
N ALA A 11 -10.75 -12.67 30.36
CA ALA A 11 -10.47 -11.97 29.09
C ALA A 11 -9.11 -11.24 29.05
N ARG A 12 -8.05 -11.79 29.67
CA ARG A 12 -6.76 -11.07 29.87
C ARG A 12 -5.50 -11.76 29.35
N SER A 13 -5.59 -12.81 28.54
CA SER A 13 -4.38 -13.47 27.98
C SER A 13 -4.32 -13.61 26.45
N THR A 14 -5.28 -13.03 25.72
CA THR A 14 -5.39 -13.12 24.26
C THR A 14 -4.57 -12.14 23.39
N PRO A 15 -3.99 -11.01 23.85
CA PRO A 15 -3.45 -10.03 22.89
C PRO A 15 -2.16 -10.48 22.22
N ILE A 16 -1.36 -11.37 22.85
CA ILE A 16 -0.07 -11.79 22.28
C ILE A 16 -0.24 -12.93 21.28
N ARG A 17 -1.19 -13.86 21.51
CA ARG A 17 -1.44 -14.98 20.58
C ARG A 17 -2.19 -14.54 19.33
N GLU A 18 -3.10 -13.59 19.45
CA GLU A 18 -3.79 -12.99 18.32
C GLU A 18 -2.83 -12.13 17.47
N ARG A 19 -1.93 -11.38 18.13
CA ARG A 19 -0.81 -10.71 17.46
C ARG A 19 0.16 -11.70 16.82
N LEU A 20 0.51 -12.81 17.47
CA LEU A 20 1.39 -13.83 16.88
C LEU A 20 0.72 -14.63 15.74
N GLY A 21 -0.59 -14.79 15.75
CA GLY A 21 -1.35 -15.39 14.64
C GLY A 21 -1.37 -14.49 13.41
N ALA A 22 -1.49 -13.17 13.60
CA ALA A 22 -1.32 -12.18 12.53
C ALA A 22 0.12 -12.10 11.99
N PHE A 23 1.12 -12.61 12.74
CA PHE A 23 2.52 -12.66 12.33
C PHE A 23 2.81 -13.79 11.32
N THR A 24 2.10 -14.92 11.38
CA THR A 24 2.35 -16.07 10.49
C THR A 24 1.69 -15.95 9.12
N ASP A 25 0.65 -15.13 9.00
CA ASP A 25 -0.17 -15.01 7.78
C ASP A 25 0.33 -13.93 6.80
N ASN A 26 1.36 -13.17 7.18
CA ASN A 26 1.85 -12.03 6.42
C ASN A 26 3.26 -12.31 5.87
N HIS A 27 3.32 -12.80 4.62
CA HIS A 27 4.57 -12.96 3.85
C HIS A 27 5.43 -11.70 3.82
N GLU A 28 4.79 -10.55 3.93
CA GLU A 28 5.41 -9.23 3.94
C GLU A 28 6.14 -8.88 5.22
N MET A 29 5.61 -9.29 6.38
CA MET A 29 6.34 -9.12 7.63
C MET A 29 7.61 -9.97 7.61
N ILE A 30 7.51 -11.18 7.06
CA ILE A 30 8.66 -12.08 6.90
C ILE A 30 9.71 -11.43 6.00
N SER A 31 9.31 -10.74 4.91
CA SER A 31 10.26 -10.06 4.03
C SER A 31 10.96 -8.88 4.72
N VAL A 32 10.23 -8.00 5.41
CA VAL A 32 10.83 -6.86 6.15
C VAL A 32 11.76 -7.34 7.26
N VAL A 33 11.35 -8.36 8.03
CA VAL A 33 12.20 -8.95 9.07
C VAL A 33 13.42 -9.64 8.47
N ALA A 34 13.27 -10.34 7.33
CA ALA A 34 14.39 -10.96 6.64
C ALA A 34 15.39 -9.92 6.15
N TYR A 35 14.93 -8.83 5.52
CA TYR A 35 15.79 -7.71 5.12
C TYR A 35 16.51 -7.10 6.32
N PHE A 36 15.79 -6.86 7.43
CA PHE A 36 16.41 -6.38 8.66
C PHE A 36 17.51 -7.30 9.18
N LEU A 37 17.26 -8.61 9.25
CA LEU A 37 18.24 -9.60 9.70
C LEU A 37 19.47 -9.65 8.79
N VAL A 38 19.27 -9.55 7.47
CA VAL A 38 20.36 -9.46 6.49
C VAL A 38 21.16 -8.18 6.68
N VAL A 39 20.51 -7.02 6.85
CA VAL A 39 21.18 -5.73 7.11
C VAL A 39 22.01 -5.79 8.39
N VAL A 40 21.45 -6.30 9.50
CA VAL A 40 22.17 -6.43 10.78
C VAL A 40 23.33 -7.41 10.66
N GLY A 41 23.12 -8.56 10.03
CA GLY A 41 24.16 -9.56 9.80
C GLY A 41 25.31 -9.00 8.96
N ALA A 42 25.00 -8.37 7.82
CA ALA A 42 25.99 -7.72 6.97
C ALA A 42 26.72 -6.59 7.71
N SER A 43 26.01 -5.77 8.49
CA SER A 43 26.60 -4.69 9.30
C SER A 43 27.65 -5.23 10.27
N ALA A 44 27.33 -6.32 10.98
CA ALA A 44 28.26 -6.94 11.92
C ALA A 44 29.53 -7.46 11.24
N MET A 45 29.40 -8.03 10.02
CA MET A 45 30.56 -8.52 9.23
C MET A 45 31.39 -7.40 8.59
N LEU A 46 30.77 -6.25 8.31
CA LEU A 46 31.41 -5.06 7.77
C LEU A 46 32.06 -4.18 8.86
N ALA A 47 31.63 -4.27 10.12
CA ALA A 47 32.18 -3.46 11.21
C ALA A 47 33.73 -3.51 11.33
N PRO A 48 34.41 -4.68 11.23
CA PRO A 48 35.87 -4.71 11.28
C PRO A 48 36.53 -4.07 10.05
N MET A 49 35.87 -4.09 8.88
CA MET A 49 36.33 -3.38 7.68
C MET A 49 36.36 -1.87 7.94
N LEU A 50 35.29 -1.33 8.55
CA LEU A 50 35.23 0.08 8.94
C LEU A 50 36.29 0.44 10.00
N GLY A 51 36.61 -0.49 10.90
CA GLY A 51 37.77 -0.39 11.81
C GLY A 51 39.08 -0.18 11.08
N LEU A 52 39.39 -1.08 10.13
CA LEU A 52 40.61 -1.00 9.33
C LEU A 52 40.67 0.26 8.46
N ALA A 53 39.54 0.65 7.86
CA ALA A 53 39.41 1.87 7.08
C ALA A 53 39.75 3.13 7.89
N TRP A 54 39.43 3.15 9.18
CA TRP A 54 39.79 4.26 10.06
C TRP A 54 41.28 4.21 10.45
N GLU A 55 41.78 3.02 10.77
CA GLU A 55 43.19 2.81 11.14
C GLU A 55 44.16 3.09 9.98
N SER A 56 43.72 2.93 8.73
CA SER A 56 44.53 3.21 7.54
C SER A 56 44.89 4.69 7.38
N ARG A 57 44.21 5.60 8.11
CA ARG A 57 44.42 7.07 8.08
C ARG A 57 44.39 7.65 6.66
N GLY A 58 43.55 7.09 5.80
CA GLY A 58 43.40 7.50 4.42
C GLY A 58 42.66 8.83 4.23
N LEU A 59 42.00 9.02 3.09
CA LEU A 59 41.40 10.29 2.72
C LEU A 59 40.21 10.64 3.62
N ALA A 60 39.33 9.68 3.89
CA ALA A 60 38.16 9.90 4.76
C ALA A 60 38.56 10.34 6.17
N TYR A 61 39.57 9.70 6.76
CA TYR A 61 40.11 10.08 8.06
C TYR A 61 40.60 11.54 8.08
N ARG A 62 41.30 11.96 7.03
CA ARG A 62 41.79 13.34 6.91
C ARG A 62 40.67 14.34 6.72
N LEU A 63 39.66 14.03 5.90
CA LEU A 63 38.49 14.90 5.73
C LEU A 63 37.76 15.14 7.05
N VAL A 64 37.66 14.11 7.89
CA VAL A 64 37.10 14.22 9.25
C VAL A 64 37.99 15.07 10.17
N LEU A 65 39.31 15.02 10.02
CA LEU A 65 40.25 15.80 10.83
C LEU A 65 40.39 17.27 10.42
N ILE A 66 40.12 17.66 9.16
CA ILE A 66 40.21 19.07 8.73
C ILE A 66 39.52 20.05 9.71
N PRO A 67 38.23 19.88 10.08
CA PRO A 67 37.59 20.78 11.05
C PRO A 67 38.22 20.73 12.45
N VAL A 68 38.86 19.61 12.81
CA VAL A 68 39.56 19.43 14.09
C VAL A 68 40.90 20.16 14.08
N ASP A 69 41.68 20.03 13.02
CA ASP A 69 42.97 20.69 12.84
C ASP A 69 42.81 22.20 12.70
N LEU A 70 41.69 22.66 12.12
CA LEU A 70 41.33 24.08 12.06
C LEU A 70 40.84 24.64 13.41
N GLY A 71 40.71 23.80 14.44
CA GLY A 71 40.24 24.20 15.78
C GLY A 71 38.77 24.60 15.83
N VAL A 72 37.98 24.23 14.81
CA VAL A 72 36.54 24.56 14.74
C VAL A 72 35.76 23.63 15.67
N LEU A 73 36.10 22.33 15.67
CA LEU A 73 35.42 21.30 16.45
C LEU A 73 36.44 20.35 17.08
N SER A 74 36.15 19.79 18.26
CA SER A 74 36.89 18.61 18.71
C SER A 74 36.43 17.36 17.94
N LEU A 75 37.28 16.32 17.85
CA LEU A 75 36.88 15.04 17.25
C LEU A 75 35.64 14.45 17.93
N ALA A 76 35.54 14.60 19.26
CA ALA A 76 34.37 14.19 20.03
C ALA A 76 33.11 14.98 19.62
N SER A 77 33.22 16.31 19.50
CA SER A 77 32.12 17.19 19.07
C SER A 77 31.64 16.82 17.66
N PHE A 78 32.56 16.60 16.73
CA PHE A 78 32.24 16.21 15.35
C PHE A 78 31.54 14.84 15.28
N THR A 79 32.04 13.85 16.02
CA THR A 79 31.42 12.52 16.08
C THR A 79 30.02 12.57 16.66
N VAL A 80 29.82 13.34 17.75
CA VAL A 80 28.51 13.53 18.38
C VAL A 80 27.54 14.28 17.47
N LEU A 81 28.03 15.27 16.71
CA LEU A 81 27.24 15.97 15.70
C LEU A 81 26.71 15.02 14.62
N LEU A 82 27.59 14.21 14.01
CA LEU A 82 27.18 13.24 12.98
C LEU A 82 26.20 12.19 13.52
N LEU A 83 26.43 11.70 14.74
CA LEU A 83 25.52 10.79 15.41
C LEU A 83 24.15 11.47 15.64
N GLY A 84 24.15 12.75 16.03
CA GLY A 84 22.95 13.56 16.14
C GLY A 84 22.18 13.67 14.82
N VAL A 85 22.87 13.91 13.70
CA VAL A 85 22.23 13.94 12.37
C VAL A 85 21.54 12.61 12.05
N TRP A 86 22.24 11.50 12.26
CA TRP A 86 21.68 10.16 12.05
C TRP A 86 20.45 9.90 12.93
N TRP A 87 20.53 10.21 14.23
CA TRP A 87 19.38 10.05 15.14
C TRP A 87 18.22 10.97 14.77
N GLY A 88 18.48 12.19 14.28
CA GLY A 88 17.43 13.11 13.85
C GLY A 88 16.57 12.50 12.75
N LEU A 89 17.20 11.85 11.78
CA LEU A 89 16.52 11.13 10.70
C LEU A 89 15.75 9.91 11.22
N VAL A 90 16.39 9.07 12.04
CA VAL A 90 15.77 7.83 12.55
C VAL A 90 14.60 8.12 13.51
N VAL A 91 14.73 9.12 14.38
CA VAL A 91 13.66 9.55 15.30
C VAL A 91 12.47 10.09 14.51
N LEU A 92 12.73 10.82 13.43
CA LEU A 92 11.69 11.36 12.59
C LEU A 92 10.87 10.25 11.93
N LEU A 93 11.52 9.22 11.39
CA LEU A 93 10.85 8.00 10.90
C LEU A 93 10.11 7.23 12.01
N LEU A 94 10.71 7.08 13.19
CA LEU A 94 10.13 6.29 14.27
C LEU A 94 8.88 6.92 14.90
N LEU A 95 8.91 8.24 15.12
CA LEU A 95 7.87 8.94 15.87
C LEU A 95 6.77 9.50 14.96
N PHE A 96 7.15 10.10 13.84
CA PHE A 96 6.25 10.92 13.04
C PHE A 96 5.79 10.25 11.75
N ASP A 97 6.58 9.35 11.17
CA ASP A 97 6.15 8.57 10.00
C ASP A 97 5.38 7.31 10.44
N THR A 98 4.05 7.32 10.39
CA THR A 98 3.25 6.15 10.77
C THR A 98 3.51 4.92 9.94
N LYS A 99 3.85 5.10 8.65
CA LYS A 99 4.07 3.98 7.74
C LYS A 99 5.41 3.31 8.01
N LYS A 100 6.43 4.11 8.30
CA LYS A 100 7.81 3.64 8.49
C LYS A 100 8.21 3.46 9.96
N ARG A 101 7.28 3.53 10.93
CA ARG A 101 7.61 3.36 12.36
C ARG A 101 8.39 2.10 12.67
N LEU A 102 7.97 0.96 12.11
CA LEU A 102 8.63 -0.31 12.38
C LEU A 102 10.02 -0.36 11.74
N GLN A 103 10.17 0.18 10.52
CA GLN A 103 11.48 0.35 9.89
C GLN A 103 12.37 1.26 10.73
N GLY A 104 11.85 2.37 11.26
CA GLY A 104 12.52 3.25 12.21
C GLY A 104 12.96 2.52 13.48
N LEU A 105 12.10 1.68 14.06
CA LEU A 105 12.43 0.85 15.23
C LEU A 105 13.57 -0.13 14.92
N PHE A 106 13.50 -0.81 13.77
CA PHE A 106 14.56 -1.71 13.32
C PHE A 106 15.87 -0.95 13.05
N LEU A 107 15.82 0.25 12.47
CA LEU A 107 17.00 1.10 12.32
C LEU A 107 17.59 1.51 13.67
N VAL A 108 16.77 1.80 14.68
CA VAL A 108 17.26 2.04 16.05
C VAL A 108 18.01 0.83 16.58
N VAL A 109 17.42 -0.37 16.48
CA VAL A 109 18.06 -1.61 16.95
C VAL A 109 19.36 -1.86 16.18
N GLY A 110 19.33 -1.75 14.85
CA GLY A 110 20.51 -1.91 13.99
C GLY A 110 21.61 -0.89 14.29
N THR A 111 21.24 0.36 14.56
CA THR A 111 22.17 1.43 14.96
C THR A 111 22.83 1.10 16.29
N LEU A 112 22.06 0.66 17.30
CA LEU A 112 22.61 0.25 18.58
C LEU A 112 23.57 -0.94 18.43
N THR A 113 23.23 -1.94 17.62
CA THR A 113 24.12 -3.07 17.32
C THR A 113 25.40 -2.61 16.62
N ALA A 114 25.30 -1.72 15.63
CA ALA A 114 26.45 -1.17 14.92
C ALA A 114 27.36 -0.37 15.86
N LEU A 115 26.79 0.47 16.74
CA LEU A 115 27.55 1.23 17.74
C LEU A 115 28.31 0.30 18.70
N VAL A 116 27.69 -0.79 19.17
CA VAL A 116 28.37 -1.80 19.99
C VAL A 116 29.55 -2.41 19.23
N GLY A 117 29.38 -2.75 17.95
CA GLY A 117 30.46 -3.26 17.09
C GLY A 117 31.61 -2.26 16.95
N LEU A 118 31.30 -1.00 16.60
CA LEU A 118 32.31 0.05 16.44
C LEU A 118 33.02 0.40 17.76
N CYS A 119 32.34 0.25 18.90
CA CYS A 119 32.94 0.41 20.22
C CYS A 119 34.02 -0.63 20.52
N GLN A 120 33.87 -1.87 20.06
CA GLN A 120 34.88 -2.92 20.25
C GLN A 120 36.19 -2.59 19.53
N PHE A 121 36.14 -1.81 18.44
CA PHE A 121 37.30 -1.32 17.69
C PHE A 121 37.81 0.05 18.18
N GLY A 122 37.29 0.57 19.29
CA GLY A 122 37.73 1.85 19.87
C GLY A 122 37.36 3.09 19.06
N LEU A 123 36.61 2.95 17.96
CA LEU A 123 36.22 4.06 17.08
C LEU A 123 35.29 5.05 17.78
N VAL A 124 34.33 4.51 18.53
CA VAL A 124 33.15 5.25 19.00
C VAL A 124 33.20 5.46 20.51
N CYS A 125 33.26 4.39 21.31
CA CYS A 125 33.24 4.50 22.77
C CYS A 125 34.45 5.22 23.39
N GLY A 126 35.61 5.21 22.73
CA GLY A 126 36.80 5.93 23.20
C GLY A 126 36.73 7.45 22.98
N ASN A 127 35.92 7.88 22.00
CA ASN A 127 35.82 9.28 21.57
C ASN A 127 34.46 9.92 21.93
N LEU A 128 33.46 9.14 22.34
CA LEU A 128 32.13 9.61 22.73
C LEU A 128 32.14 10.26 24.12
N ASN A 129 32.13 11.59 24.15
CA ASN A 129 31.78 12.36 25.34
C ASN A 129 30.41 13.03 25.14
N LEU A 130 29.32 12.27 25.27
CA LEU A 130 27.96 12.77 25.05
C LEU A 130 27.59 13.89 26.04
N SER A 131 27.93 13.73 27.32
CA SER A 131 27.61 14.72 28.35
C SER A 131 28.32 16.05 28.14
N GLY A 132 29.55 16.02 27.63
CA GLY A 132 30.32 17.23 27.33
C GLY A 132 30.00 17.86 25.97
N ASN A 133 29.20 17.21 25.12
CA ASN A 133 28.90 17.64 23.76
C ASN A 133 27.39 17.64 23.46
N LEU A 134 26.55 17.85 24.48
CA LEU A 134 25.09 17.82 24.32
C LEU A 134 24.60 18.87 23.32
N GLU A 135 25.26 20.04 23.27
CA GLU A 135 25.00 21.09 22.29
C GLU A 135 25.19 20.61 20.83
N TRP A 136 26.24 19.83 20.57
CA TRP A 136 26.51 19.26 19.25
C TRP A 136 25.54 18.13 18.91
N LEU A 137 25.09 17.36 19.91
CA LEU A 137 24.02 16.37 19.71
C LEU A 137 22.72 17.06 19.30
N GLY A 138 22.34 18.14 20.00
CA GLY A 138 21.15 18.92 19.69
C GLY A 138 21.23 19.58 18.31
N ALA A 139 22.37 20.16 17.96
CA ALA A 139 22.62 20.71 16.63
C ALA A 139 22.52 19.64 15.54
N GLY A 140 23.09 18.46 15.78
CA GLY A 140 23.02 17.32 14.87
C GLY A 140 21.59 16.85 14.66
N LEU A 141 20.84 16.63 15.75
CA LEU A 141 19.43 16.24 15.71
C LEU A 141 18.61 17.24 14.90
N LEU A 142 18.81 18.54 15.12
CA LEU A 142 18.14 19.60 14.38
C LEU A 142 18.48 19.52 12.88
N VAL A 143 19.76 19.37 12.52
CA VAL A 143 20.19 19.21 11.12
C VAL A 143 19.56 17.96 10.50
N GLY A 144 19.53 16.83 11.22
CA GLY A 144 18.89 15.61 10.74
C GLY A 144 17.39 15.79 10.47
N VAL A 145 16.66 16.41 11.40
CA VAL A 145 15.22 16.72 11.23
C VAL A 145 14.99 17.67 10.07
N LEU A 146 15.83 18.72 9.93
CA LEU A 146 15.72 19.64 8.81
C LEU A 146 16.02 18.93 7.48
N LEU A 147 17.08 18.12 7.38
CA LEU A 147 17.40 17.40 6.16
C LEU A 147 16.29 16.40 5.77
N GLY A 148 15.70 15.70 6.74
CA GLY A 148 14.70 14.67 6.51
C GLY A 148 13.26 15.16 6.38
N GLY A 149 12.94 16.36 6.87
CA GLY A 149 11.55 16.83 6.98
C GLY A 149 11.29 18.29 6.61
N LEU A 150 12.26 19.04 6.06
CA LEU A 150 12.08 20.46 5.76
C LEU A 150 10.81 20.76 4.93
N ARG A 151 10.49 19.91 3.96
CA ARG A 151 9.33 20.07 3.08
C ARG A 151 8.01 19.69 3.76
N ASP A 152 8.08 18.76 4.71
CA ASP A 152 6.92 18.07 5.28
C ASP A 152 6.53 18.61 6.68
N ILE A 153 7.41 19.38 7.33
CA ILE A 153 7.16 20.05 8.62
C ILE A 153 5.86 20.88 8.63
N PRO A 154 5.50 21.66 7.59
CA PRO A 154 4.23 22.38 7.57
C PRO A 154 3.02 21.44 7.72
N GLY A 155 3.05 20.28 7.05
CA GLY A 155 2.00 19.26 7.15
C GLY A 155 1.86 18.71 8.57
N LEU A 156 2.99 18.52 9.26
CA LEU A 156 3.02 18.07 10.66
C LEU A 156 2.41 19.09 11.62
N LEU A 157 2.63 20.39 11.40
CA LEU A 157 2.03 21.46 12.20
C LEU A 157 0.52 21.59 11.99
N GLU A 158 0.04 21.21 10.81
CA GLU A 158 -1.39 21.16 10.48
C GLU A 158 -2.08 19.89 11.01
N GLY A 159 -1.36 19.01 11.71
CA GLY A 159 -1.89 17.75 12.23
C GLY A 159 -2.13 16.69 11.16
N ARG A 160 -1.58 16.86 9.96
CA ARG A 160 -1.62 15.84 8.91
C ARG A 160 -0.50 14.84 9.15
N LYS A 161 -0.79 13.53 9.14
CA LYS A 161 0.27 12.51 9.09
C LYS A 161 1.04 12.69 7.80
N THR A 162 2.35 12.88 7.94
CA THR A 162 3.26 13.20 6.83
C THR A 162 4.24 12.05 6.65
N GLU A 163 4.45 11.64 5.41
CA GLU A 163 5.49 10.66 5.07
C GLU A 163 6.81 11.38 4.87
N PHE A 164 7.85 10.89 5.54
CA PHE A 164 9.16 11.52 5.47
C PHE A 164 10.07 10.76 4.51
N ARG A 165 9.69 10.78 3.23
CA ARG A 165 10.42 10.10 2.15
C ARG A 165 11.87 10.58 2.06
N ASP A 166 12.10 11.87 2.23
CA ASP A 166 13.44 12.47 2.24
C ASP A 166 14.29 11.92 3.39
N ALA A 167 13.72 11.73 4.58
CA ALA A 167 14.45 11.16 5.72
C ALA A 167 14.89 9.71 5.46
N ALA A 168 14.00 8.91 4.88
CA ALA A 168 14.27 7.53 4.49
C ALA A 168 15.42 7.47 3.46
N GLN A 169 15.38 8.35 2.44
CA GLN A 169 16.46 8.49 1.46
C GLN A 169 17.79 8.93 2.08
N TRP A 170 17.78 9.90 3.01
CA TRP A 170 18.99 10.33 3.70
C TRP A 170 19.61 9.23 4.56
N VAL A 171 18.79 8.40 5.23
CA VAL A 171 19.27 7.21 5.95
C VAL A 171 19.96 6.24 4.98
N PHE A 172 19.34 5.98 3.82
CA PHE A 172 19.93 5.14 2.78
C PHE A 172 21.27 5.70 2.29
N TYR A 173 21.31 6.99 1.92
CA TYR A 173 22.51 7.62 1.39
C TYR A 173 23.63 7.67 2.41
N LEU A 174 23.36 8.06 3.66
CA LEU A 174 24.37 8.11 4.72
C LEU A 174 24.90 6.72 5.07
N GLY A 175 24.01 5.73 5.22
CA GLY A 175 24.41 4.35 5.51
C GLY A 175 25.23 3.73 4.38
N SER A 176 24.80 3.92 3.13
CA SER A 176 25.50 3.41 1.95
C SER A 176 26.84 4.12 1.74
N LEU A 177 26.88 5.44 1.89
CA LEU A 177 28.11 6.23 1.78
C LEU A 177 29.15 5.78 2.80
N LEU A 178 28.75 5.60 4.07
CA LEU A 178 29.64 5.15 5.13
C LEU A 178 30.28 3.80 4.80
N VAL A 179 29.48 2.82 4.33
CA VAL A 179 29.98 1.49 4.01
C VAL A 179 30.84 1.48 2.74
N VAL A 180 30.41 2.18 1.68
CA VAL A 180 31.16 2.26 0.42
C VAL A 180 32.49 2.98 0.62
N VAL A 181 32.51 4.11 1.33
CA VAL A 181 33.75 4.82 1.66
C VAL A 181 34.63 3.95 2.55
N GLY A 182 34.05 3.29 3.55
CA GLY A 182 34.80 2.35 4.38
C GLY A 182 35.45 1.21 3.60
N PHE A 183 34.74 0.65 2.61
CA PHE A 183 35.29 -0.37 1.71
C PHE A 183 36.47 0.17 0.90
N LEU A 184 36.31 1.36 0.30
CA LEU A 184 37.38 1.99 -0.47
C LEU A 184 38.60 2.29 0.40
N GLU A 185 38.42 2.87 1.58
CA GLU A 185 39.50 3.22 2.50
C GLU A 185 40.21 1.98 3.12
N ALA A 186 39.52 0.84 3.20
CA ALA A 186 40.11 -0.42 3.67
C ALA A 186 40.97 -1.11 2.60
N HIS A 187 40.64 -0.95 1.31
CA HIS A 187 41.27 -1.72 0.22
C HIS A 187 42.09 -0.88 -0.76
N VAL A 188 41.86 0.43 -0.84
CA VAL A 188 42.60 1.33 -1.75
C VAL A 188 43.78 1.92 -1.00
N GLN A 189 44.99 1.62 -1.47
CA GLN A 189 46.20 2.25 -0.98
C GLN A 189 46.42 3.57 -1.71
N TYR A 190 46.42 4.67 -0.96
CA TYR A 190 46.68 5.99 -1.51
C TYR A 190 48.18 6.28 -1.54
N PRO A 191 48.73 6.77 -2.67
CA PRO A 191 50.13 7.20 -2.77
C PRO A 191 50.30 8.59 -2.13
N LEU A 192 49.83 8.78 -0.89
CA LEU A 192 49.97 10.04 -0.16
C LEU A 192 51.17 9.94 0.80
N PRO A 193 52.34 10.49 0.44
CA PRO A 193 53.53 10.42 1.27
C PRO A 193 53.44 11.53 2.31
N ILE A 194 52.81 11.28 3.44
CA ILE A 194 52.71 12.32 4.48
C ILE A 194 53.03 11.69 5.82
N LEU A 195 54.32 11.79 6.19
CA LEU A 195 54.90 11.47 7.50
C LEU A 195 54.92 9.95 7.77
N GLU A 196 55.86 9.18 7.24
CA GLU A 196 57.13 8.96 7.92
C GLU A 196 58.21 8.49 6.95
N SER A 197 59.42 8.97 7.21
CA SER A 197 60.63 8.78 6.42
C SER A 197 61.05 7.32 6.25
N SER A 198 61.53 7.01 5.05
CA SER A 198 62.42 5.87 4.69
C SER A 198 61.80 4.50 4.38
N ALA A 199 60.74 4.45 3.58
CA ALA A 199 60.45 3.26 2.77
C ALA A 199 60.10 3.66 1.33
N SER A 200 60.55 2.86 0.38
CA SER A 200 60.41 3.04 -1.07
C SER A 200 59.02 3.53 -1.47
N VAL A 201 59.00 4.64 -2.22
CA VAL A 201 57.78 5.19 -2.83
C VAL A 201 57.32 4.20 -3.90
N ASP A 202 56.32 3.38 -3.56
CA ASP A 202 55.53 2.70 -4.57
C ASP A 202 54.48 3.71 -5.06
N SER A 203 54.74 4.33 -6.20
CA SER A 203 54.02 5.51 -6.70
C SER A 203 52.64 5.18 -7.31
N GLY A 204 52.05 4.04 -6.97
CA GLY A 204 50.81 3.53 -7.55
C GLY A 204 49.63 3.58 -6.58
N VAL A 205 48.44 3.88 -7.09
CA VAL A 205 47.19 3.49 -6.42
C VAL A 205 47.06 1.98 -6.58
N GLY A 206 47.10 1.25 -5.47
CA GLY A 206 47.02 -0.20 -5.45
C GLY A 206 45.76 -0.70 -4.73
N LEU A 207 45.26 -1.86 -5.15
CA LEU A 207 44.30 -2.62 -4.36
C LEU A 207 45.09 -3.58 -3.47
N ALA A 208 44.74 -3.63 -2.19
CA ALA A 208 45.35 -4.54 -1.22
C ALA A 208 44.30 -5.31 -0.44
N ASP A 209 44.67 -6.54 -0.05
CA ASP A 209 43.93 -7.35 0.91
C ASP A 209 44.56 -7.13 2.29
N PRO A 210 43.89 -6.44 3.22
CA PRO A 210 44.33 -6.37 4.61
C PRO A 210 44.43 -7.78 5.21
N ALA A 211 45.33 -7.96 6.18
CA ALA A 211 45.50 -9.24 6.84
C ALA A 211 44.17 -9.76 7.41
N GLY A 212 43.74 -10.94 6.96
CA GLY A 212 42.50 -11.58 7.41
C GLY A 212 41.22 -11.11 6.72
N ARG A 213 41.31 -10.27 5.67
CA ARG A 213 40.18 -9.86 4.83
C ARG A 213 40.44 -10.14 3.36
N ASN A 214 39.37 -10.15 2.57
CA ASN A 214 39.43 -10.43 1.13
C ASN A 214 38.54 -9.42 0.40
N LEU A 215 39.12 -8.72 -0.56
CA LEU A 215 38.45 -7.69 -1.34
C LEU A 215 37.14 -8.16 -1.98
N LEU A 216 37.10 -9.38 -2.51
CA LEU A 216 35.89 -9.90 -3.16
C LEU A 216 34.78 -10.16 -2.14
N VAL A 217 35.12 -10.67 -0.96
CA VAL A 217 34.14 -10.92 0.12
C VAL A 217 33.58 -9.59 0.62
N ASP A 218 34.43 -8.59 0.82
CA ASP A 218 34.02 -7.28 1.32
C ASP A 218 33.23 -6.48 0.28
N ALA A 219 33.57 -6.61 -1.00
CA ALA A 219 32.79 -6.06 -2.10
C ALA A 219 31.40 -6.70 -2.18
N ALA A 220 31.33 -8.03 -2.03
CA ALA A 220 30.06 -8.76 -2.02
C ALA A 220 29.19 -8.35 -0.82
N LEU A 221 29.77 -8.30 0.39
CA LEU A 221 29.06 -7.88 1.61
C LEU A 221 28.59 -6.43 1.53
N THR A 222 29.43 -5.51 1.03
CA THR A 222 29.06 -4.10 0.80
C THR A 222 27.90 -4.01 -0.19
N SER A 223 27.96 -4.76 -1.29
CA SER A 223 26.90 -4.79 -2.30
C SER A 223 25.58 -5.34 -1.73
N VAL A 224 25.64 -6.46 -1.01
CA VAL A 224 24.48 -7.05 -0.32
C VAL A 224 23.90 -6.05 0.68
N PHE A 225 24.75 -5.38 1.47
CA PHE A 225 24.29 -4.39 2.44
C PHE A 225 23.57 -3.22 1.75
N VAL A 226 24.18 -2.59 0.75
CA VAL A 226 23.60 -1.43 0.05
C VAL A 226 22.29 -1.80 -0.64
N VAL A 227 22.26 -2.91 -1.39
CA VAL A 227 21.04 -3.38 -2.07
C VAL A 227 19.94 -3.71 -1.05
N THR A 228 20.28 -4.41 0.03
CA THR A 228 19.30 -4.80 1.05
C THR A 228 18.80 -3.59 1.83
N LEU A 229 19.67 -2.64 2.17
CA LEU A 229 19.29 -1.40 2.85
C LEU A 229 18.36 -0.55 1.95
N GLY A 230 18.66 -0.48 0.65
CA GLY A 230 17.79 0.17 -0.34
C GLY A 230 16.41 -0.47 -0.37
N ARG A 231 16.36 -1.81 -0.53
CA ARG A 231 15.10 -2.56 -0.50
C ARG A 231 14.34 -2.44 0.81
N PHE A 232 15.03 -2.37 1.94
CA PHE A 232 14.44 -2.21 3.25
C PHE A 232 13.79 -0.82 3.45
N ILE A 233 14.38 0.22 2.86
CA ILE A 233 13.93 1.62 2.96
C ILE A 233 12.83 1.95 1.93
N GLU A 234 12.96 1.41 0.71
CA GLU A 234 12.00 1.56 -0.39
C GLU A 234 10.77 0.67 -0.23
N TYR A 235 10.76 -0.24 0.74
CA TYR A 235 9.60 -1.09 1.00
C TYR A 235 8.40 -0.24 1.43
N ASP A 236 7.58 0.11 0.45
CA ASP A 236 6.21 0.61 0.56
C ASP A 236 5.35 -0.46 -0.12
N ALA A 237 4.48 -1.13 0.65
CA ALA A 237 3.61 -2.17 0.09
C ALA A 237 2.43 -1.46 -0.58
N GLU A 238 2.44 -1.46 -1.91
CA GLU A 238 1.33 -0.98 -2.75
C GLU A 238 0.57 -2.20 -3.30
N THR A 239 -0.75 -2.11 -3.41
CA THR A 239 -1.57 -3.13 -4.06
C THR A 239 -2.60 -2.45 -4.94
N ASN A 240 -2.54 -2.75 -6.24
CA ASN A 240 -3.37 -2.11 -7.24
C ASN A 240 -4.52 -3.03 -7.66
N PHE A 241 -5.75 -2.55 -7.49
CA PHE A 241 -6.98 -3.21 -7.88
C PHE A 241 -7.55 -2.51 -9.09
N PHE A 242 -7.85 -3.29 -10.13
CA PHE A 242 -8.56 -2.77 -11.30
C PHE A 242 -9.89 -3.50 -11.49
N VAL A 243 -10.98 -2.75 -11.43
CA VAL A 243 -12.34 -3.25 -11.56
C VAL A 243 -12.75 -3.29 -13.02
N LEU A 244 -13.26 -4.45 -13.44
CA LEU A 244 -13.84 -4.71 -14.75
C LEU A 244 -15.29 -5.18 -14.61
N GLY A 245 -16.11 -4.80 -15.57
CA GLY A 245 -17.55 -5.00 -15.48
C GLY A 245 -18.29 -4.70 -16.77
N PRO A 246 -19.26 -5.55 -17.17
CA PRO A 246 -20.21 -5.24 -18.22
C PRO A 246 -20.93 -3.91 -17.99
N SER A 247 -21.67 -3.47 -19.02
CA SER A 247 -22.54 -2.32 -18.89
C SER A 247 -23.54 -2.56 -17.76
N GLN A 248 -23.74 -1.53 -16.94
CA GLN A 248 -24.69 -1.53 -15.82
C GLN A 248 -24.39 -2.54 -14.71
N SER A 249 -23.21 -3.18 -14.68
CA SER A 249 -22.83 -4.12 -13.62
C SER A 249 -22.59 -3.48 -12.24
N GLY A 250 -22.83 -2.18 -12.09
CA GLY A 250 -22.66 -1.47 -10.81
C GLY A 250 -21.21 -1.11 -10.49
N LYS A 251 -20.35 -0.86 -11.48
CA LYS A 251 -18.95 -0.40 -11.25
C LYS A 251 -18.89 0.89 -10.45
N SER A 252 -19.65 1.92 -10.84
CA SER A 252 -19.69 3.20 -10.15
C SER A 252 -20.31 3.07 -8.75
N LEU A 253 -21.34 2.21 -8.58
CA LEU A 253 -21.89 1.83 -7.27
C LEU A 253 -20.83 1.16 -6.39
N LEU A 254 -20.04 0.24 -6.95
CA LEU A 254 -18.96 -0.44 -6.25
C LEU A 254 -17.93 0.56 -5.75
N MET A 255 -17.49 1.49 -6.59
CA MET A 255 -16.51 2.52 -6.21
C MET A 255 -17.04 3.42 -5.10
N LEU A 256 -18.29 3.88 -5.21
CA LEU A 256 -18.93 4.70 -4.19
C LEU A 256 -19.05 3.96 -2.84
N GLY A 257 -19.54 2.71 -2.86
CA GLY A 257 -19.72 1.93 -1.64
C GLY A 257 -18.39 1.59 -0.97
N ALA A 258 -17.37 1.24 -1.76
CA ALA A 258 -16.03 0.98 -1.27
C ALA A 258 -15.40 2.26 -0.68
N TYR A 259 -15.59 3.41 -1.32
CA TYR A 259 -15.11 4.69 -0.82
C TYR A 259 -15.78 5.08 0.50
N TYR A 260 -17.12 5.07 0.57
CA TYR A 260 -17.85 5.42 1.80
C TYR A 260 -17.45 4.48 2.94
N GLN A 261 -17.35 3.18 2.69
CA GLN A 261 -16.93 2.25 3.71
C GLN A 261 -15.47 2.48 4.17
N ALA A 262 -14.59 2.86 3.25
CA ALA A 262 -13.21 3.22 3.57
C ALA A 262 -13.14 4.50 4.43
N THR A 263 -14.10 5.42 4.29
CA THR A 263 -14.19 6.61 5.17
C THR A 263 -14.73 6.30 6.57
N GLU A 264 -15.67 5.36 6.73
CA GLU A 264 -16.33 5.09 8.02
C GLU A 264 -15.40 4.47 9.08
N GLY A 265 -14.35 3.76 8.67
CA GLY A 265 -13.45 3.02 9.56
C GLY A 265 -12.20 3.78 10.00
N VAL A 266 -12.03 5.03 9.57
CA VAL A 266 -10.72 5.69 9.55
C VAL A 266 -10.74 6.98 10.38
N THR A 267 -9.73 7.14 11.24
CA THR A 267 -9.40 8.45 11.81
C THR A 267 -8.95 9.38 10.67
N ASN A 268 -9.39 10.65 10.64
CA ASN A 268 -9.11 11.75 9.66
C ASN A 268 -7.72 11.79 8.96
N GLU A 269 -6.74 11.05 9.45
CA GLU A 269 -5.35 11.02 8.99
C GLU A 269 -5.02 9.86 8.02
N MET A 270 -5.94 8.91 7.78
CA MET A 270 -5.79 7.84 6.77
C MET A 270 -6.96 7.88 5.77
N ASP A 271 -7.65 9.01 5.68
CA ASP A 271 -8.84 9.16 4.85
C ASP A 271 -8.53 8.75 3.41
N PRO A 272 -9.42 7.99 2.77
CA PRO A 272 -9.25 7.63 1.38
C PRO A 272 -9.15 8.90 0.52
N VAL A 273 -8.20 8.90 -0.41
CA VAL A 273 -7.97 10.02 -1.33
C VAL A 273 -8.61 9.67 -2.68
N PRO A 274 -9.76 10.29 -3.03
CA PRO A 274 -10.38 10.06 -4.33
C PRO A 274 -9.62 10.83 -5.42
N ASN A 275 -9.64 10.30 -6.65
CA ASN A 275 -9.24 11.08 -7.82
C ASN A 275 -10.28 12.15 -8.17
N SER A 276 -9.95 13.04 -9.12
CA SER A 276 -10.82 14.16 -9.50
C SER A 276 -12.21 13.71 -9.93
N GLU A 277 -12.30 12.65 -10.72
CA GLU A 277 -13.54 12.15 -11.30
C GLU A 277 -14.43 11.52 -10.25
N LEU A 278 -13.86 10.72 -9.33
CA LEU A 278 -14.63 10.18 -8.20
C LEU A 278 -15.05 11.29 -7.24
N TYR A 279 -14.22 12.30 -7.02
CA TYR A 279 -14.58 13.46 -6.21
C TYR A 279 -15.77 14.23 -6.81
N HIS A 280 -15.79 14.42 -8.13
CA HIS A 280 -16.93 15.00 -8.84
C HIS A 280 -18.19 14.13 -8.72
N LEU A 281 -18.07 12.82 -8.90
CA LEU A 281 -19.18 11.88 -8.74
C LEU A 281 -19.75 11.90 -7.31
N LEU A 282 -18.89 11.94 -6.29
CA LEU A 282 -19.29 12.07 -4.88
C LEU A 282 -20.08 13.36 -4.66
N GLY A 283 -19.59 14.49 -5.16
CA GLY A 283 -20.29 15.77 -5.07
C GLY A 283 -21.68 15.76 -5.73
N GLU A 284 -21.81 15.14 -6.90
CA GLU A 284 -23.10 14.99 -7.57
C GLU A 284 -24.07 14.08 -6.83
N VAL A 285 -23.56 12.96 -6.28
CA VAL A 285 -24.35 12.02 -5.49
C VAL A 285 -24.85 12.71 -4.22
N ASP A 286 -23.97 13.41 -3.50
CA ASP A 286 -24.33 14.15 -2.29
C ASP A 286 -25.38 15.24 -2.58
N ASP A 287 -25.21 16.01 -3.66
CA ASP A 287 -26.19 17.02 -4.09
C ASP A 287 -27.57 16.40 -4.38
N LYS A 288 -27.61 15.22 -5.01
CA LYS A 288 -28.86 14.50 -5.30
C LYS A 288 -29.48 13.90 -4.03
N LEU A 289 -28.66 13.32 -3.14
CA LEU A 289 -29.10 12.81 -1.84
C LEU A 289 -29.75 13.92 -0.99
N MET A 290 -29.12 15.11 -0.94
CA MET A 290 -29.69 16.27 -0.24
C MET A 290 -31.05 16.69 -0.82
N ARG A 291 -31.20 16.67 -2.16
CA ARG A 291 -32.49 16.97 -2.81
C ARG A 291 -33.56 15.91 -2.52
N MET A 292 -33.18 14.64 -2.40
CA MET A 292 -34.11 13.56 -2.05
C MET A 292 -34.62 13.69 -0.62
N SER A 293 -33.73 13.97 0.34
CA SER A 293 -34.12 14.17 1.74
C SER A 293 -35.13 15.30 1.93
N GLY A 294 -35.17 16.29 1.03
CA GLY A 294 -36.09 17.43 1.09
C GLY A 294 -37.39 17.27 0.28
N SER A 295 -37.46 16.35 -0.69
CA SER A 295 -38.55 16.30 -1.67
C SER A 295 -39.55 15.14 -1.48
N GLY A 296 -39.23 14.15 -0.65
CA GLY A 296 -40.08 12.95 -0.45
C GLY A 296 -40.06 11.95 -1.60
N ASN A 297 -39.46 12.30 -2.74
CA ASN A 297 -39.21 11.41 -3.86
C ASN A 297 -37.86 10.70 -3.70
N SER A 298 -37.83 9.40 -3.97
CA SER A 298 -36.63 8.57 -3.86
C SER A 298 -36.31 7.90 -5.20
N TRP A 299 -35.09 8.09 -5.69
CA TRP A 299 -34.54 7.47 -6.89
C TRP A 299 -33.05 7.16 -6.68
N TRP A 300 -32.41 6.42 -7.59
CA TRP A 300 -30.97 6.19 -7.49
C TRP A 300 -30.18 7.46 -7.82
N PRO A 301 -29.27 7.94 -6.95
CA PRO A 301 -28.57 9.22 -7.14
C PRO A 301 -27.43 9.14 -8.18
N ILE A 302 -27.20 8.00 -8.83
CA ILE A 302 -26.07 7.83 -9.73
C ILE A 302 -26.43 8.36 -11.12
N PRO A 303 -25.63 9.28 -11.69
CA PRO A 303 -25.80 9.69 -13.09
C PRO A 303 -25.59 8.48 -14.01
N GLY A 304 -26.42 8.35 -15.05
CA GLY A 304 -26.08 7.47 -16.16
C GLY A 304 -24.99 8.15 -16.99
N ASN A 305 -23.98 7.40 -17.40
CA ASN A 305 -22.97 7.92 -18.32
C ASN A 305 -23.52 7.96 -19.74
N ASP A 306 -23.14 8.99 -20.49
CA ASP A 306 -23.35 9.04 -21.94
C ASP A 306 -22.41 8.03 -22.64
N LEU A 307 -22.83 7.54 -23.82
CA LEU A 307 -22.12 6.48 -24.55
C LEU A 307 -20.68 6.86 -24.97
N ASP A 308 -20.37 8.16 -25.02
CA ASP A 308 -19.07 8.68 -25.47
C ASP A 308 -18.15 9.14 -24.33
N GLU A 309 -18.64 9.12 -23.07
CA GLU A 309 -17.86 9.54 -21.90
C GLU A 309 -17.26 8.34 -21.17
N SER A 310 -15.93 8.34 -21.05
CA SER A 310 -15.20 7.43 -20.17
C SER A 310 -14.70 8.20 -18.96
N THR A 311 -15.11 7.80 -17.77
CA THR A 311 -14.61 8.40 -16.53
C THR A 311 -13.76 7.39 -15.78
N ARG A 312 -12.53 7.77 -15.43
CA ARG A 312 -11.67 6.96 -14.59
C ARG A 312 -12.03 7.23 -13.15
N LEU A 313 -12.64 6.27 -12.45
CA LEU A 313 -12.99 6.42 -11.04
C LEU A 313 -11.94 5.68 -10.22
N GLY A 314 -11.39 6.32 -9.20
CA GLY A 314 -10.40 5.68 -8.36
C GLY A 314 -10.20 6.38 -7.02
N PHE A 315 -9.72 5.63 -6.05
CA PHE A 315 -9.24 6.18 -4.78
C PHE A 315 -8.11 5.34 -4.21
N GLU A 316 -7.27 5.98 -3.41
CA GLU A 316 -6.23 5.33 -2.62
C GLU A 316 -6.65 5.32 -1.15
N PHE A 317 -6.43 4.22 -0.44
CA PHE A 317 -6.61 4.17 1.01
C PHE A 317 -5.49 3.36 1.67
N VAL A 318 -5.26 3.64 2.95
CA VAL A 318 -4.24 2.91 3.73
C VAL A 318 -4.89 1.78 4.51
N HIS A 319 -4.48 0.55 4.26
CA HIS A 319 -4.95 -0.61 5.02
C HIS A 319 -3.86 -1.19 5.92
N GLY A 320 -4.24 -1.58 7.14
CA GLY A 320 -3.38 -2.27 8.09
C GLY A 320 -2.80 -1.35 9.18
N THR A 321 -2.61 -1.90 10.37
CA THR A 321 -2.16 -1.14 11.56
C THR A 321 -0.67 -1.30 11.85
N ALA A 322 -0.13 -2.51 11.68
CA ALA A 322 1.28 -2.82 11.93
C ALA A 322 2.16 -2.61 10.68
N PHE A 323 1.57 -2.85 9.50
CA PHE A 323 2.19 -2.71 8.18
C PHE A 323 1.17 -2.03 7.27
N PRO A 324 1.02 -0.70 7.36
CA PRO A 324 0.10 0.01 6.50
C PRO A 324 0.55 -0.15 5.04
N LYS A 325 -0.39 -0.51 4.19
CA LYS A 325 -0.23 -0.62 2.74
C LYS A 325 -1.07 0.41 2.05
N ASN A 326 -0.58 0.90 0.93
CA ASN A 326 -1.37 1.72 0.03
C ASN A 326 -2.16 0.80 -0.88
N VAL A 327 -3.47 0.91 -0.81
CA VAL A 327 -4.37 0.16 -1.68
C VAL A 327 -4.98 1.15 -2.64
N GLU A 328 -4.67 0.99 -3.91
CA GLU A 328 -5.25 1.79 -4.98
C GLU A 328 -6.35 0.97 -5.64
N VAL A 329 -7.56 1.52 -5.69
CA VAL A 329 -8.70 0.89 -6.37
C VAL A 329 -9.10 1.79 -7.52
N GLN A 330 -9.12 1.23 -8.73
CA GLN A 330 -9.46 1.97 -9.93
C GLN A 330 -10.45 1.20 -10.81
N THR A 331 -11.23 1.94 -11.56
CA THR A 331 -12.07 1.44 -12.65
C THR A 331 -12.11 2.48 -13.74
N VAL A 332 -12.32 2.04 -14.97
CA VAL A 332 -12.80 2.91 -16.03
C VAL A 332 -14.28 2.65 -16.18
N ASP A 333 -15.10 3.68 -16.07
CA ASP A 333 -16.51 3.59 -16.35
C ASP A 333 -16.71 3.81 -17.85
N TYR A 334 -16.89 2.70 -18.56
CA TYR A 334 -17.06 2.66 -20.01
C TYR A 334 -18.38 1.99 -20.39
N ALA A 335 -18.85 2.28 -21.61
CA ALA A 335 -19.94 1.57 -22.24
C ALA A 335 -19.59 0.09 -22.39
N GLY A 336 -20.36 -0.81 -21.78
CA GLY A 336 -19.98 -2.23 -21.64
C GLY A 336 -19.72 -3.01 -22.92
N GLU A 337 -20.05 -2.47 -24.09
CA GLU A 337 -19.63 -2.99 -25.39
C GLU A 337 -18.10 -3.12 -25.49
N TRP A 338 -17.36 -2.24 -24.81
CA TRP A 338 -15.90 -2.23 -24.83
C TRP A 338 -15.27 -3.36 -24.02
N LEU A 339 -16.01 -4.02 -23.12
CA LEU A 339 -15.49 -5.18 -22.37
C LEU A 339 -15.02 -6.28 -23.32
N SER A 340 -15.72 -6.45 -24.45
CA SER A 340 -15.40 -7.43 -25.49
C SER A 340 -14.02 -7.22 -26.13
N LEU A 341 -13.51 -5.98 -26.11
CA LEU A 341 -12.24 -5.58 -26.72
C LEU A 341 -11.05 -5.77 -25.78
N VAL A 342 -11.32 -5.85 -24.47
CA VAL A 342 -10.27 -5.91 -23.42
C VAL A 342 -9.24 -7.01 -23.68
N PRO A 343 -9.60 -8.26 -24.03
CA PRO A 343 -8.61 -9.29 -24.32
C PRO A 343 -7.63 -8.90 -25.42
N ASP A 344 -8.07 -8.17 -26.44
CA ASP A 344 -7.24 -7.85 -27.59
C ASP A 344 -6.33 -6.66 -27.27
N ILE A 345 -6.86 -5.59 -26.68
CA ILE A 345 -6.09 -4.38 -26.37
C ILE A 345 -4.96 -4.63 -25.36
N ILE A 346 -5.13 -5.56 -24.41
CA ILE A 346 -4.08 -5.87 -23.41
C ILE A 346 -2.87 -6.58 -24.02
N THR A 347 -3.01 -7.14 -25.22
CA THR A 347 -1.91 -7.81 -25.95
C THR A 347 -1.24 -6.94 -27.01
N MET A 348 -1.88 -5.83 -27.38
CA MET A 348 -1.34 -4.88 -28.35
C MET A 348 -0.25 -4.02 -27.72
N ASP A 349 0.72 -3.55 -28.51
CA ASP A 349 1.57 -2.44 -28.12
C ASP A 349 0.82 -1.09 -28.24
N ASP A 350 1.40 0.01 -27.74
CA ASP A 350 0.71 1.31 -27.70
C ASP A 350 0.49 1.91 -29.10
N ALA A 351 1.36 1.58 -30.07
CA ALA A 351 1.22 2.05 -31.44
C ALA A 351 0.09 1.31 -32.16
N GLN A 352 0.03 -0.01 -31.98
CA GLN A 352 -1.04 -0.87 -32.49
C GLN A 352 -2.40 -0.50 -31.91
N LEU A 353 -2.45 -0.18 -30.60
CA LEU A 353 -3.69 0.24 -29.96
C LEU A 353 -4.24 1.51 -30.61
N ARG A 354 -3.40 2.53 -30.82
CA ARG A 354 -3.82 3.79 -31.44
C ARG A 354 -4.32 3.59 -32.86
N GLU A 355 -3.61 2.79 -33.67
CA GLU A 355 -4.06 2.47 -35.02
C GLU A 355 -5.40 1.72 -35.03
N TYR A 356 -5.58 0.75 -34.13
CA TYR A 356 -6.83 0.00 -33.99
C TYR A 356 -8.00 0.91 -33.56
N VAL A 357 -7.79 1.75 -32.55
CA VAL A 357 -8.83 2.65 -32.04
C VAL A 357 -9.19 3.72 -33.06
N ASP A 358 -8.20 4.31 -33.75
CA ASP A 358 -8.44 5.28 -34.82
C ASP A 358 -9.27 4.68 -35.97
N ALA A 359 -9.05 3.40 -36.29
CA ALA A 359 -9.76 2.70 -37.35
C ALA A 359 -11.22 2.37 -36.99
N GLU A 360 -11.47 1.98 -35.74
CA GLU A 360 -12.80 1.57 -35.26
C GLU A 360 -13.62 2.74 -34.67
N GLY A 361 -12.99 3.90 -34.44
CA GLY A 361 -13.65 5.11 -33.92
C GLY A 361 -13.97 5.05 -32.43
N PHE A 362 -13.21 4.27 -31.65
CA PHE A 362 -13.36 4.25 -30.18
C PHE A 362 -12.66 5.44 -29.52
N ASN A 363 -12.94 5.63 -28.23
CA ASN A 363 -12.21 6.61 -27.42
C ASN A 363 -10.81 6.04 -27.06
N VAL A 364 -9.76 6.65 -27.60
CA VAL A 364 -8.35 6.25 -27.38
C VAL A 364 -7.99 6.31 -25.90
N ASP A 365 -8.36 7.39 -25.22
CA ASP A 365 -8.00 7.63 -23.83
C ASP A 365 -8.58 6.54 -22.92
N ALA A 366 -9.83 6.15 -23.15
CA ALA A 366 -10.47 5.08 -22.40
C ALA A 366 -9.81 3.71 -22.60
N MET A 367 -9.43 3.39 -23.84
CA MET A 367 -8.77 2.12 -24.15
C MET A 367 -7.35 2.07 -23.58
N GLU A 368 -6.61 3.19 -23.65
CA GLU A 368 -5.31 3.33 -23.00
C GLU A 368 -5.46 3.16 -21.48
N ASP A 369 -6.45 3.81 -20.84
CA ASP A 369 -6.72 3.67 -19.41
C ASP A 369 -7.06 2.24 -19.00
N ILE A 370 -7.90 1.53 -19.77
CA ILE A 370 -8.22 0.11 -19.48
C ILE A 370 -6.96 -0.75 -19.63
N LYS A 371 -6.20 -0.57 -20.71
CA LYS A 371 -4.96 -1.33 -20.94
C LYS A 371 -3.96 -1.10 -19.81
N HIS A 372 -3.71 0.15 -19.46
CA HIS A 372 -2.79 0.51 -18.38
C HIS A 372 -3.30 0.04 -17.02
N GLY A 373 -4.60 0.17 -16.74
CA GLY A 373 -5.22 -0.32 -15.51
C GLY A 373 -5.07 -1.83 -15.34
N VAL A 374 -5.39 -2.61 -16.38
CA VAL A 374 -5.21 -4.08 -16.35
C VAL A 374 -3.73 -4.45 -16.23
N ALA A 375 -2.83 -3.76 -16.94
CA ALA A 375 -1.40 -4.04 -16.88
C ALA A 375 -0.81 -3.76 -15.48
N ALA A 376 -1.19 -2.64 -14.85
CA ALA A 376 -0.69 -2.20 -13.55
C ALA A 376 -1.32 -2.94 -12.36
N ALA A 377 -2.51 -3.53 -12.52
CA ALA A 377 -3.20 -4.21 -11.44
C ALA A 377 -2.48 -5.47 -10.94
N ASP A 378 -2.38 -5.62 -9.63
CA ASP A 378 -2.00 -6.89 -9.00
C ASP A 378 -3.21 -7.84 -8.93
N VAL A 379 -4.39 -7.26 -8.71
CA VAL A 379 -5.67 -7.97 -8.59
C VAL A 379 -6.70 -7.39 -9.56
N LEU A 380 -7.30 -8.25 -10.38
CA LEU A 380 -8.42 -7.90 -11.24
C LEU A 380 -9.73 -8.20 -10.52
N VAL A 381 -10.57 -7.18 -10.33
CA VAL A 381 -11.88 -7.32 -9.71
C VAL A 381 -12.94 -7.43 -10.80
N LEU A 382 -13.54 -8.61 -10.96
CA LEU A 382 -14.55 -8.87 -11.98
C LEU A 382 -15.95 -8.82 -11.37
N THR A 383 -16.76 -7.87 -11.82
CA THR A 383 -18.13 -7.69 -11.31
C THR A 383 -19.13 -8.65 -11.97
N ILE A 384 -20.05 -9.20 -11.17
CA ILE A 384 -21.16 -10.04 -11.60
C ILE A 384 -22.47 -9.37 -11.17
N ASP A 385 -23.29 -9.01 -12.16
CA ASP A 385 -24.54 -8.29 -11.93
C ASP A 385 -25.67 -9.24 -11.52
N VAL A 386 -26.08 -9.16 -10.24
CA VAL A 386 -27.16 -9.98 -9.68
C VAL A 386 -28.52 -9.61 -10.28
N GLU A 387 -28.74 -8.36 -10.68
CA GLU A 387 -29.99 -7.94 -11.31
C GLU A 387 -30.20 -8.65 -12.65
N LYS A 388 -29.15 -8.68 -13.50
CA LYS A 388 -29.16 -9.46 -14.74
C LYS A 388 -29.34 -10.96 -14.48
N HIS A 389 -28.82 -11.47 -13.35
CA HIS A 389 -29.06 -12.85 -12.95
C HIS A 389 -30.53 -13.12 -12.64
N VAL A 390 -31.14 -12.30 -11.78
CA VAL A 390 -32.53 -12.46 -11.29
C VAL A 390 -33.54 -12.24 -12.43
N THR A 391 -33.29 -11.28 -13.30
CA THR A 391 -34.16 -10.95 -14.46
C THR A 391 -34.01 -11.91 -15.64
N GLY A 392 -33.09 -12.89 -15.58
CA GLY A 392 -32.88 -13.84 -16.67
C GLY A 392 -32.10 -13.27 -17.87
N GLN A 393 -31.56 -12.06 -17.77
CA GLN A 393 -30.75 -11.44 -18.82
C GLN A 393 -29.36 -12.09 -18.95
N SER A 394 -28.69 -11.83 -20.08
CA SER A 394 -27.27 -12.18 -20.26
C SER A 394 -26.42 -11.45 -19.23
N LEU A 395 -25.47 -12.15 -18.61
CA LEU A 395 -24.51 -11.53 -17.69
C LEU A 395 -23.38 -10.81 -18.44
N ASP A 396 -23.19 -11.11 -19.73
CA ASP A 396 -22.13 -10.55 -20.59
C ASP A 396 -20.71 -10.79 -20.05
N ILE A 397 -20.53 -11.85 -19.26
CA ILE A 397 -19.24 -12.22 -18.62
C ILE A 397 -18.39 -13.19 -19.46
N GLY A 398 -18.81 -13.54 -20.69
CA GLY A 398 -18.11 -14.50 -21.52
C GLY A 398 -16.64 -14.12 -21.77
N THR A 399 -16.40 -12.82 -21.96
CA THR A 399 -15.07 -12.26 -22.20
C THR A 399 -14.12 -12.37 -21.00
N TYR A 400 -14.65 -12.52 -19.78
CA TYR A 400 -13.81 -12.65 -18.59
C TYR A 400 -12.86 -13.85 -18.67
N HIS A 401 -13.26 -14.95 -19.31
CA HIS A 401 -12.37 -16.09 -19.47
C HIS A 401 -11.10 -15.76 -20.26
N GLU A 402 -11.25 -14.99 -21.34
CA GLU A 402 -10.13 -14.58 -22.17
C GLU A 402 -9.26 -13.55 -21.45
N ILE A 403 -9.86 -12.65 -20.67
CA ILE A 403 -9.12 -11.70 -19.82
C ILE A 403 -8.29 -12.47 -18.79
N VAL A 404 -8.87 -13.42 -18.07
CA VAL A 404 -8.15 -14.24 -17.08
C VAL A 404 -7.02 -15.06 -17.74
N GLU A 405 -7.28 -15.62 -18.93
CA GLU A 405 -6.26 -16.39 -19.67
C GLU A 405 -5.09 -15.51 -20.13
N LYS A 406 -5.37 -14.34 -20.70
CA LYS A 406 -4.35 -13.42 -21.22
C LYS A 406 -3.63 -12.64 -20.11
N THR A 407 -4.20 -12.56 -18.92
CA THR A 407 -3.58 -11.94 -17.73
C THR A 407 -3.01 -12.97 -16.74
N ALA A 408 -2.69 -14.17 -17.23
CA ALA A 408 -2.14 -15.27 -16.42
C ALA A 408 -1.01 -14.80 -15.49
N GLY A 409 -1.21 -14.98 -14.19
CA GLY A 409 -0.29 -14.54 -13.14
C GLY A 409 -0.84 -13.42 -12.25
N LYS A 410 -1.94 -12.75 -12.65
CA LYS A 410 -2.68 -11.83 -11.79
C LYS A 410 -3.70 -12.58 -10.93
N THR A 411 -3.97 -12.07 -9.73
CA THR A 411 -5.06 -12.57 -8.90
C THR A 411 -6.39 -12.07 -9.43
N VAL A 412 -7.43 -12.90 -9.36
CA VAL A 412 -8.78 -12.54 -9.83
C VAL A 412 -9.74 -12.63 -8.65
N LEU A 413 -10.46 -11.53 -8.41
CA LEU A 413 -11.49 -11.44 -7.40
C LEU A 413 -12.86 -11.31 -8.06
N LEU A 414 -13.81 -12.15 -7.69
CA LEU A 414 -15.18 -12.07 -8.17
C LEU A 414 -16.05 -11.31 -7.18
N VAL A 415 -16.75 -10.28 -7.65
CA VAL A 415 -17.63 -9.45 -6.81
C VAL A 415 -19.05 -9.46 -7.38
N ALA A 416 -20.01 -9.94 -6.61
CA ALA A 416 -21.42 -9.87 -6.95
C ALA A 416 -22.01 -8.53 -6.49
N THR A 417 -22.46 -7.72 -7.43
CA THR A 417 -23.06 -6.40 -7.16
C THR A 417 -24.59 -6.49 -7.18
N LYS A 418 -25.26 -5.55 -6.51
CA LYS A 418 -26.74 -5.49 -6.41
C LYS A 418 -27.33 -6.74 -5.73
N CYS A 419 -26.63 -7.25 -4.72
CA CYS A 419 -27.08 -8.40 -3.93
C CYS A 419 -28.34 -8.13 -3.08
N ASP A 420 -28.82 -6.89 -3.00
CA ASP A 420 -30.06 -6.53 -2.31
C ASP A 420 -31.28 -7.29 -2.87
N LEU A 421 -31.22 -7.72 -4.13
CA LEU A 421 -32.25 -8.53 -4.78
C LEU A 421 -32.30 -9.99 -4.29
N LEU A 422 -31.25 -10.46 -3.62
CA LEU A 422 -31.18 -11.81 -3.03
C LEU A 422 -31.45 -11.82 -1.52
N VAL A 423 -31.55 -10.66 -0.88
CA VAL A 423 -31.81 -10.51 0.56
C VAL A 423 -33.14 -11.16 0.94
N GLU A 424 -34.23 -10.75 0.30
CA GLU A 424 -35.57 -11.25 0.63
C GLU A 424 -35.73 -12.76 0.32
N PRO A 425 -35.28 -13.29 -0.83
CA PRO A 425 -35.22 -14.73 -1.05
C PRO A 425 -34.42 -15.49 0.02
N PHE A 426 -33.27 -14.97 0.43
CA PHE A 426 -32.45 -15.58 1.47
C PHE A 426 -33.18 -15.65 2.83
N GLU A 427 -33.79 -14.55 3.26
CA GLU A 427 -34.57 -14.49 4.50
C GLU A 427 -35.74 -15.46 4.47
N GLN A 428 -36.45 -15.56 3.34
CA GLN A 428 -37.59 -16.47 3.18
C GLN A 428 -37.17 -17.95 3.18
N GLU A 429 -36.03 -18.29 2.58
CA GLU A 429 -35.55 -19.67 2.50
C GLU A 429 -34.87 -20.15 3.79
N THR A 430 -34.13 -19.27 4.47
CA THR A 430 -33.28 -19.65 5.61
C THR A 430 -33.84 -19.22 6.97
N GLY A 431 -34.67 -18.17 7.00
CA GLY A 431 -35.12 -17.52 8.23
C GLY A 431 -34.03 -16.71 8.96
N LEU A 432 -32.90 -16.48 8.30
CA LEU A 432 -31.77 -15.70 8.83
C LEU A 432 -31.76 -14.30 8.25
N ASP A 433 -31.32 -13.33 9.05
CA ASP A 433 -31.06 -11.97 8.62
C ASP A 433 -29.67 -11.89 7.96
N PRO A 434 -29.54 -11.40 6.71
CA PRO A 434 -28.28 -11.42 5.96
C PRO A 434 -27.20 -10.51 6.55
N TYR A 435 -27.57 -9.50 7.36
CA TYR A 435 -26.60 -8.63 8.02
C TYR A 435 -25.88 -9.34 9.15
N SER A 436 -26.65 -10.04 10.01
CA SER A 436 -26.09 -10.83 11.11
C SER A 436 -25.49 -12.17 10.66
N ALA A 437 -26.00 -12.76 9.59
CA ALA A 437 -25.55 -14.03 9.01
C ALA A 437 -24.86 -13.84 7.64
N PHE A 438 -23.95 -12.86 7.54
CA PHE A 438 -23.31 -12.49 6.27
C PHE A 438 -22.55 -13.64 5.60
N ASP A 439 -21.89 -14.50 6.37
CA ASP A 439 -21.18 -15.66 5.81
C ASP A 439 -22.14 -16.67 5.16
N ASP A 440 -23.29 -16.94 5.81
CA ASP A 440 -24.35 -17.77 5.24
C ASP A 440 -24.98 -17.12 4.00
N PHE A 441 -25.12 -15.78 4.00
CA PHE A 441 -25.59 -15.03 2.85
C PHE A 441 -24.59 -15.10 1.67
N SER A 442 -23.29 -15.00 1.95
CA SER A 442 -22.24 -15.14 0.94
C SER A 442 -22.28 -16.52 0.28
N GLU A 443 -22.42 -17.59 1.07
CA GLU A 443 -22.59 -18.94 0.54
C GLU A 443 -23.88 -19.06 -0.29
N TYR A 444 -24.97 -18.44 0.15
CA TYR A 444 -26.22 -18.40 -0.59
C TYR A 444 -26.08 -17.72 -1.95
N VAL A 445 -25.42 -16.55 -2.01
CA VAL A 445 -25.17 -15.81 -3.25
C VAL A 445 -24.29 -16.64 -4.20
N GLU A 446 -23.19 -17.20 -3.71
CA GLU A 446 -22.30 -18.03 -4.50
C GLU A 446 -23.04 -19.24 -5.08
N ARG A 447 -23.78 -19.98 -4.24
CA ARG A 447 -24.60 -21.13 -4.66
C ARG A 447 -25.67 -20.73 -5.67
N THR A 448 -26.24 -19.54 -5.56
CA THR A 448 -27.28 -19.05 -6.48
C THR A 448 -26.70 -18.69 -7.84
N LEU A 449 -25.60 -17.93 -7.87
CA LEU A 449 -24.97 -17.48 -9.10
C LEU A 449 -24.31 -18.64 -9.86
N THR A 450 -23.69 -19.59 -9.16
CA THR A 450 -23.03 -20.77 -9.75
C THR A 450 -24.02 -21.80 -10.34
N ARG A 451 -25.33 -21.62 -10.17
CA ARG A 451 -26.34 -22.37 -10.95
C ARG A 451 -26.22 -22.11 -12.45
N ARG A 452 -25.69 -20.95 -12.85
CA ARG A 452 -25.37 -20.65 -14.25
C ARG A 452 -23.98 -21.20 -14.59
N GLU A 453 -23.91 -22.00 -15.65
CA GLU A 453 -22.67 -22.64 -16.10
C GLU A 453 -21.51 -21.65 -16.31
N GLN A 454 -21.81 -20.49 -16.90
CA GLN A 454 -20.82 -19.44 -17.15
C GLN A 454 -20.13 -18.98 -15.87
N VAL A 455 -20.90 -18.71 -14.80
CA VAL A 455 -20.35 -18.28 -13.51
C VAL A 455 -19.55 -19.41 -12.86
N ARG A 456 -20.07 -20.64 -12.86
CA ARG A 456 -19.35 -21.80 -12.31
C ARG A 456 -17.99 -21.99 -12.96
N SER A 457 -17.94 -21.97 -14.29
CA SER A 457 -16.68 -22.11 -15.03
C SER A 457 -15.70 -20.96 -14.79
N LEU A 458 -16.20 -19.76 -14.44
CA LEU A 458 -15.38 -18.61 -14.10
C LEU A 458 -14.76 -18.78 -12.71
N VAL A 459 -15.55 -19.21 -11.71
CA VAL A 459 -15.07 -19.51 -10.35
C VAL A 459 -13.96 -20.58 -10.37
N GLU A 460 -14.17 -21.66 -11.14
CA GLU A 460 -13.17 -22.72 -11.30
C GLU A 460 -11.85 -22.22 -11.92
N ARG A 461 -11.92 -21.29 -12.87
CA ARG A 461 -10.75 -20.67 -13.53
C ARG A 461 -10.07 -19.60 -12.68
N ALA A 462 -10.81 -18.86 -11.89
CA ALA A 462 -10.29 -17.88 -10.92
C ALA A 462 -9.66 -18.57 -9.69
N THR A 463 -9.16 -19.80 -9.85
CA THR A 463 -8.49 -20.60 -8.81
C THR A 463 -9.35 -20.85 -7.55
N GLY A 464 -10.68 -20.89 -7.70
CA GLY A 464 -11.60 -21.06 -6.58
C GLY A 464 -11.83 -19.79 -5.75
N SER A 465 -11.66 -18.61 -6.35
CA SER A 465 -12.08 -17.33 -5.78
C SER A 465 -13.53 -17.41 -5.31
N THR A 466 -13.76 -17.08 -4.04
CA THR A 466 -15.10 -16.90 -3.46
C THR A 466 -15.77 -15.67 -4.07
N ILE A 467 -17.08 -15.73 -4.30
CA ILE A 467 -17.82 -14.58 -4.81
C ILE A 467 -18.16 -13.65 -3.64
N HIS A 468 -17.66 -12.42 -3.66
CA HIS A 468 -17.91 -11.44 -2.60
C HIS A 468 -19.21 -10.66 -2.88
N PRO A 469 -20.27 -10.80 -2.06
CA PRO A 469 -21.50 -10.07 -2.25
C PRO A 469 -21.38 -8.64 -1.71
N VAL A 470 -21.82 -7.66 -2.50
CA VAL A 470 -21.91 -6.26 -2.09
C VAL A 470 -23.21 -5.63 -2.58
N TRP A 471 -23.80 -4.77 -1.76
CA TRP A 471 -25.01 -4.03 -2.10
C TRP A 471 -25.15 -2.76 -1.27
N PHE A 472 -26.10 -1.92 -1.65
CA PHE A 472 -26.61 -0.87 -0.77
C PHE A 472 -27.96 -1.31 -0.24
N GLU A 473 -28.25 -1.00 1.01
CA GLU A 473 -29.57 -1.26 1.57
C GLU A 473 -30.64 -0.53 0.76
N THR A 474 -31.69 -1.27 0.37
CA THR A 474 -32.78 -0.75 -0.44
C THR A 474 -34.12 -1.05 0.20
N ARG A 475 -35.11 -0.22 -0.12
CA ARG A 475 -36.52 -0.42 0.24
C ARG A 475 -37.38 -0.43 -1.03
N PRO A 476 -38.53 -1.14 -1.03
CA PRO A 476 -39.47 -1.07 -2.14
C PRO A 476 -39.98 0.37 -2.31
N ALA A 477 -40.01 0.84 -3.57
CA ALA A 477 -40.57 2.14 -3.89
C ALA A 477 -42.09 2.10 -3.73
N SER A 478 -42.64 2.93 -2.84
CA SER A 478 -44.08 3.19 -2.83
C SER A 478 -44.39 4.16 -3.96
N TYR A 479 -44.94 3.68 -5.07
CA TYR A 479 -45.53 4.54 -6.09
C TYR A 479 -46.77 5.23 -5.50
N GLU A 480 -46.69 6.53 -5.19
CA GLU A 480 -47.87 7.37 -5.30
C GLU A 480 -48.05 7.67 -6.79
N ALA A 481 -49.15 7.19 -7.35
CA ALA A 481 -49.45 7.24 -8.77
C ALA A 481 -49.73 8.68 -9.23
N ASP A 482 -48.68 9.45 -9.51
CA ASP A 482 -48.78 10.64 -10.34
C ASP A 482 -48.77 10.23 -11.82
N GLY A 483 -49.95 9.83 -12.29
CA GLY A 483 -50.60 10.52 -13.39
C GLY A 483 -50.02 10.53 -14.80
N ASP A 484 -48.90 9.87 -15.13
CA ASP A 484 -48.48 9.71 -16.54
C ASP A 484 -48.30 8.24 -16.90
N GLY A 485 -49.31 7.73 -17.61
CA GLY A 485 -49.37 6.37 -18.12
C GLY A 485 -48.21 6.09 -19.08
N VAL A 486 -47.34 5.17 -18.67
CA VAL A 486 -46.48 4.44 -19.59
C VAL A 486 -46.98 3.00 -19.62
N ASP A 487 -47.26 2.56 -20.85
CA ASP A 487 -47.83 1.27 -21.25
C ASP A 487 -47.13 0.07 -20.60
N GLY A 488 -47.93 -0.98 -20.39
CA GLY A 488 -47.52 -2.22 -19.74
C GLY A 488 -46.27 -2.88 -20.34
N GLY A 489 -45.36 -3.27 -19.46
CA GLY A 489 -44.20 -4.09 -19.76
C GLY A 489 -43.40 -4.40 -18.50
N GLU A 490 -43.54 -5.64 -18.02
CA GLU A 490 -42.76 -6.30 -16.95
C GLU A 490 -42.72 -5.61 -15.57
N GLU A 491 -43.09 -6.34 -14.51
CA GLU A 491 -42.86 -5.96 -13.10
C GLU A 491 -41.35 -5.78 -12.85
N ARG A 492 -40.80 -4.61 -13.19
CA ARG A 492 -39.49 -4.20 -12.68
C ARG A 492 -39.67 -3.91 -11.20
N ILE A 493 -39.00 -4.67 -10.35
CA ILE A 493 -38.97 -4.44 -8.91
C ILE A 493 -38.26 -3.10 -8.70
N HIS A 494 -39.01 -2.01 -8.63
CA HIS A 494 -38.47 -0.68 -8.40
C HIS A 494 -38.06 -0.54 -6.92
N ARG A 495 -36.75 -0.66 -6.67
CA ARG A 495 -36.14 -0.44 -5.36
C ARG A 495 -35.40 0.89 -5.31
N VAL A 496 -35.45 1.54 -4.15
CA VAL A 496 -34.80 2.83 -3.89
C VAL A 496 -33.85 2.68 -2.71
N PRO A 497 -32.73 3.42 -2.67
CA PRO A 497 -31.77 3.31 -1.59
C PRO A 497 -32.39 3.74 -0.25
N SER A 498 -32.05 3.01 0.80
CA SER A 498 -32.23 3.42 2.19
C SER A 498 -31.11 4.37 2.57
N LEU A 499 -31.44 5.39 3.35
CA LEU A 499 -30.48 6.40 3.83
C LEU A 499 -30.34 6.33 5.34
N THR A 500 -29.13 6.60 5.85
CA THR A 500 -28.88 6.81 7.27
C THR A 500 -29.60 8.05 7.78
N ALA A 501 -29.64 8.24 9.11
CA ALA A 501 -30.19 9.46 9.72
C ALA A 501 -29.50 10.74 9.23
N ASP A 502 -28.23 10.63 8.83
CA ASP A 502 -27.41 11.72 8.31
C ASP A 502 -27.54 11.90 6.78
N GLY A 503 -28.36 11.07 6.11
CA GLY A 503 -28.66 11.19 4.69
C GLY A 503 -27.68 10.46 3.75
N HIS A 504 -26.82 9.60 4.27
CA HIS A 504 -25.85 8.83 3.48
C HIS A 504 -26.40 7.47 3.06
N LEU A 505 -25.88 6.93 1.95
CA LEU A 505 -26.17 5.56 1.52
C LEU A 505 -25.62 4.56 2.53
N VAL A 506 -26.28 3.40 2.68
CA VAL A 506 -25.85 2.32 3.58
C VAL A 506 -25.19 1.19 2.78
N PRO A 507 -23.84 1.17 2.64
CA PRO A 507 -23.13 0.07 2.00
C PRO A 507 -23.15 -1.20 2.87
N VAL A 508 -23.23 -2.37 2.25
CA VAL A 508 -23.18 -3.68 2.94
C VAL A 508 -22.21 -4.62 2.22
N GLY A 509 -21.36 -5.30 2.99
CA GLY A 509 -20.33 -6.23 2.49
C GLY A 509 -19.05 -5.56 1.99
N PHE A 510 -19.03 -4.22 1.89
CA PHE A 510 -17.86 -3.45 1.46
C PHE A 510 -16.73 -3.47 2.49
N ASP A 511 -17.04 -3.65 3.77
CA ASP A 511 -16.05 -3.76 4.86
C ASP A 511 -15.16 -5.00 4.65
N ARG A 512 -15.80 -6.12 4.30
CA ARG A 512 -15.12 -7.37 3.98
C ARG A 512 -14.38 -7.29 2.65
N LEU A 513 -14.93 -6.57 1.66
CA LEU A 513 -14.25 -6.32 0.39
C LEU A 513 -12.96 -5.50 0.59
N LEU A 514 -13.01 -4.43 1.39
CA LEU A 514 -11.85 -3.59 1.69
C LEU A 514 -10.80 -4.32 2.54
N ASP A 515 -11.23 -5.18 3.47
CA ASP A 515 -10.31 -6.06 4.21
C ASP A 515 -9.62 -7.05 3.27
N TYR A 516 -10.35 -7.58 2.28
CA TYR A 516 -9.77 -8.41 1.22
C TYR A 516 -8.75 -7.62 0.38
N PHE A 517 -9.11 -6.41 -0.05
CA PHE A 517 -8.21 -5.52 -0.79
C PHE A 517 -6.93 -5.24 0.00
N GLY A 518 -7.08 -4.94 1.29
CA GLY A 518 -5.99 -4.68 2.20
C GLY A 518 -5.02 -5.83 2.42
N ARG A 519 -5.54 -7.07 2.38
CA ARG A 519 -4.71 -8.28 2.50
C ARG A 519 -4.00 -8.62 1.19
N GLY A 520 -4.47 -8.11 0.05
CA GLY A 520 -3.90 -8.39 -1.27
C GLY A 520 -3.98 -9.87 -1.65
N ARG A 521 -5.05 -10.56 -1.25
CA ARG A 521 -5.23 -12.00 -1.48
C ARG A 521 -6.08 -12.31 -2.70
#